data_AF-A0A7X8FAC9-F1
#
_entry.id   AF-A0A7X8FAC9-F1
#
_cell.length_a   1.000
_cell.length_b   1.000
_cell.length_c   1.000
_cell.angle_alpha   90.00
_cell.angle_beta   90.00
_cell.angle_gamma   90.00
#
_symmetry.space_group_name_H-M   'P 1'
#
loop_
_entity.id
_entity.type
_entity.pdbx_description
1 polymer ?
#
loop_
_entity_poly.entity_id
_entity_poly.type
_entity_poly.pdbx_seq_one_letter_code
_entity_poly.pdbx_strand_id
1 'polypeptide(L)'
;MTIQEFNEILDFAVEREREAVEFYRDLQTQAKFAAQIELLKELELMELGHIQVIENIRKQGVQDSQIPKVQNLKISEYLSVDADELDLSYQNILIKAMKREEASQKLYHEMSRRFADGEIATLFRKLAADEAGHKLIFERLYDEWISAGN
;
A
#
# COMPACT_ATOMS: atom_id res chain seq x y z
N MET A 1 12.57 21.73 10.14
CA MET A 1 11.17 21.28 10.14
C MET A 1 10.57 21.53 11.51
N THR A 2 9.41 22.15 11.55
CA THR A 2 8.64 22.41 12.78
C THR A 2 7.76 21.21 13.14
N ILE A 3 7.29 21.14 14.39
CA ILE A 3 6.32 20.12 14.83
C ILE A 3 5.02 20.21 14.01
N GLN A 4 4.63 21.42 13.59
CA GLN A 4 3.46 21.63 12.76
C GLN A 4 3.63 21.02 11.37
N GLU A 5 4.74 21.32 10.68
CA GLU A 5 5.07 20.72 9.38
C GLU A 5 5.17 19.19 9.46
N PHE A 6 5.71 18.66 10.55
CA PHE A 6 5.78 17.22 10.80
C PHE A 6 4.37 16.61 10.90
N ASN A 7 3.48 17.21 11.69
CA ASN A 7 2.11 16.71 11.85
C ASN A 7 1.30 16.79 10.55
N GLU A 8 1.46 17.86 9.76
CA GLU A 8 0.80 18.00 8.46
C GLU A 8 1.21 16.91 7.47
N ILE A 9 2.48 16.50 7.49
CA ILE A 9 2.97 15.39 6.67
C ILE A 9 2.36 14.05 7.13
N LEU A 10 2.22 13.85 8.44
CA LEU A 10 1.55 12.65 8.98
C LEU A 10 0.05 12.64 8.66
N ASP A 11 -0.63 13.79 8.75
CA ASP A 11 -2.04 13.93 8.40
C ASP A 11 -2.26 13.62 6.91
N PHE A 12 -1.37 14.10 6.04
CA PHE A 12 -1.39 13.76 4.62
C PHE A 12 -1.28 12.25 4.39
N ALA A 13 -0.34 11.58 5.06
CA ALA A 13 -0.18 10.13 4.94
C ALA A 13 -1.42 9.39 5.46
N VAL A 14 -1.94 9.75 6.65
CA VAL A 14 -3.16 9.15 7.21
C VAL A 14 -4.36 9.31 6.27
N GLU A 15 -4.52 10.48 5.64
CA GLU A 15 -5.64 10.69 4.71
C GLU A 15 -5.51 9.81 3.47
N ARG A 16 -4.28 9.54 3.00
CA ARG A 16 -4.05 8.60 1.89
C ARG A 16 -4.43 7.17 2.24
N GLU A 17 -4.07 6.73 3.43
CA GLU A 17 -4.48 5.42 3.93
C GLU A 17 -6.01 5.35 4.11
N ARG A 18 -6.66 6.43 4.60
CA ARG A 18 -8.13 6.47 4.74
C ARG A 18 -8.85 6.34 3.40
N GLU A 19 -8.38 7.05 2.38
CA GLU A 19 -8.93 6.90 1.02
C GLU A 19 -8.74 5.47 0.48
N ALA A 20 -7.67 4.77 0.87
CA ALA A 20 -7.46 3.37 0.50
C ALA A 20 -8.42 2.43 1.22
N VAL A 21 -8.60 2.62 2.53
CA VAL A 21 -9.61 1.89 3.33
C VAL A 21 -10.99 2.05 2.72
N GLU A 22 -11.40 3.28 2.41
CA GLU A 22 -12.71 3.56 1.82
C GLU A 22 -12.85 2.94 0.43
N PHE A 23 -11.81 3.04 -0.41
CA PHE A 23 -11.80 2.40 -1.72
C PHE A 23 -12.01 0.88 -1.62
N TYR A 24 -11.30 0.19 -0.75
CA TYR A 24 -11.44 -1.26 -0.59
C TYR A 24 -12.81 -1.64 0.01
N ARG A 25 -13.35 -0.85 0.93
CA ARG A 25 -14.72 -1.04 1.43
C ARG A 25 -15.76 -0.91 0.32
N ASP A 26 -15.65 0.10 -0.52
CA ASP A 26 -16.56 0.29 -1.65
C ASP A 26 -16.48 -0.88 -2.63
N LEU A 27 -15.28 -1.38 -2.91
CA LEU A 27 -15.12 -2.57 -3.75
C LEU A 27 -15.72 -3.83 -3.13
N GLN A 28 -15.65 -4.01 -1.80
CA GLN A 28 -16.29 -5.14 -1.11
C GLN A 28 -17.80 -5.17 -1.35
N THR A 29 -18.45 -3.99 -1.47
CA THR A 29 -19.89 -3.90 -1.75
C THR A 29 -20.26 -4.26 -3.19
N GLN A 30 -19.31 -4.15 -4.11
CA GLN A 30 -19.49 -4.40 -5.55
C GLN A 30 -19.04 -5.79 -5.99
N ALA A 31 -18.16 -6.42 -5.20
CA ALA A 31 -17.65 -7.75 -5.45
C ALA A 31 -18.76 -8.81 -5.40
N LYS A 32 -18.69 -9.79 -6.32
CA LYS A 32 -19.75 -10.80 -6.49
C LYS A 32 -19.44 -12.13 -5.80
N PHE A 33 -18.16 -12.38 -5.52
CA PHE A 33 -17.70 -13.67 -5.02
C PHE A 33 -17.06 -13.52 -3.63
N ALA A 34 -17.31 -14.49 -2.75
CA ALA A 34 -16.78 -14.48 -1.39
C ALA A 34 -15.24 -14.34 -1.34
N ALA A 35 -14.52 -15.02 -2.23
CA ALA A 35 -13.06 -14.93 -2.30
C ALA A 35 -12.56 -13.51 -2.64
N GLN A 36 -13.30 -12.75 -3.46
CA GLN A 36 -12.97 -11.35 -3.76
C GLN A 36 -13.21 -10.46 -2.55
N ILE A 37 -14.33 -10.66 -1.85
CA ILE A 37 -14.69 -9.90 -0.65
C ILE A 37 -13.65 -10.12 0.45
N GLU A 38 -13.23 -11.36 0.69
CA GLU A 38 -12.18 -11.66 1.68
C GLU A 38 -10.84 -11.00 1.31
N LEU A 39 -10.40 -11.07 0.04
CA LEU A 39 -9.19 -10.40 -0.40
C LEU A 39 -9.26 -8.87 -0.21
N LEU A 40 -10.38 -8.26 -0.57
CA LEU A 40 -10.60 -6.81 -0.40
C LEU A 40 -10.67 -6.39 1.07
N LYS A 41 -11.12 -7.29 1.95
CA LYS A 41 -11.13 -7.07 3.39
C LYS A 41 -9.73 -7.19 3.99
N GLU A 42 -8.92 -8.13 3.52
CA GLU A 42 -7.50 -8.20 3.91
C GLU A 42 -6.77 -6.92 3.51
N LEU A 43 -7.02 -6.42 2.30
CA LEU A 43 -6.56 -5.12 1.81
C LEU A 43 -6.96 -3.95 2.72
N GLU A 44 -8.24 -3.84 3.07
CA GLU A 44 -8.73 -2.83 4.01
C GLU A 44 -7.98 -2.88 5.36
N LEU A 45 -7.75 -4.09 5.89
CA LEU A 45 -7.07 -4.27 7.18
C LEU A 45 -5.59 -3.89 7.12
N MET A 46 -4.93 -4.07 5.98
CA MET A 46 -3.55 -3.64 5.77
C MET A 46 -3.42 -2.11 5.86
N GLU A 47 -4.31 -1.37 5.19
CA GLU A 47 -4.30 0.11 5.22
C GLU A 47 -4.65 0.68 6.60
N LEU A 48 -5.58 0.04 7.33
CA LEU A 48 -5.84 0.38 8.73
C LEU A 48 -4.58 0.18 9.61
N GLY A 49 -3.77 -0.83 9.29
CA GLY A 49 -2.47 -1.05 9.92
C GLY A 49 -1.50 0.12 9.69
N HIS A 50 -1.43 0.67 8.48
CA HIS A 50 -0.62 1.84 8.18
C HIS A 50 -1.03 3.07 8.99
N ILE A 51 -2.34 3.35 9.08
CA ILE A 51 -2.85 4.46 9.91
C ILE A 51 -2.36 4.30 11.35
N GLN A 52 -2.43 3.08 11.91
CA GLN A 52 -1.98 2.83 13.27
C GLN A 52 -0.46 3.04 13.43
N VAL A 53 0.34 2.64 12.44
CA VAL A 53 1.79 2.87 12.41
C VAL A 53 2.09 4.37 12.40
N ILE A 54 1.44 5.14 11.53
CA ILE A 54 1.63 6.59 11.40
C ILE A 54 1.25 7.31 12.71
N GLU A 55 0.11 6.95 13.32
CA GLU A 55 -0.34 7.51 14.60
C GLU A 55 0.55 7.11 15.79
N ASN A 56 1.18 5.94 15.75
CA ASN A 56 2.16 5.53 16.77
C ASN A 56 3.43 6.36 16.66
N ILE A 57 3.89 6.64 15.43
CA ILE A 57 5.07 7.45 15.17
C ILE A 57 4.87 8.89 15.63
N ARG A 58 3.65 9.45 15.45
CA ARG A 58 3.26 10.74 16.03
C ARG A 58 3.50 10.82 17.54
N LYS A 59 3.36 9.70 18.26
CA LYS A 59 3.46 9.63 19.71
C LYS A 59 4.85 9.24 20.22
N GLN A 60 5.57 8.40 19.49
CA GLN A 60 6.76 7.69 19.98
C GLN A 60 8.04 7.96 19.17
N GLY A 61 7.95 8.66 18.03
CA GLY A 61 9.04 8.73 17.04
C GLY A 61 9.20 7.41 16.27
N VAL A 62 10.21 7.30 15.42
CA VAL A 62 10.46 6.09 14.62
C VAL A 62 11.91 5.62 14.75
N GLN A 63 12.13 4.30 14.73
CA GLN A 63 13.47 3.70 14.80
C GLN A 63 13.82 2.96 13.49
N ASP A 64 15.05 3.16 13.00
CA ASP A 64 15.56 2.59 11.74
C ASP A 64 15.61 1.04 11.74
N SER A 65 15.64 0.40 12.92
CA SER A 65 15.71 -1.06 13.08
C SER A 65 14.45 -1.82 12.64
N GLN A 66 13.40 -1.11 12.22
CA GLN A 66 12.08 -1.68 11.89
C GLN A 66 11.76 -1.71 10.39
N ILE A 67 12.69 -1.36 9.49
CA ILE A 67 12.43 -1.35 8.04
C ILE A 67 12.66 -2.77 7.46
N PRO A 68 11.61 -3.46 6.96
CA PRO A 68 11.77 -4.78 6.37
C PRO A 68 12.51 -4.71 5.02
N LYS A 69 13.28 -5.76 4.71
CA LYS A 69 13.82 -5.96 3.36
C LYS A 69 12.83 -6.79 2.55
N VAL A 70 12.29 -6.21 1.49
CA VAL A 70 11.32 -6.87 0.62
C VAL A 70 11.91 -7.18 -0.75
N GLN A 71 11.65 -8.38 -1.26
CA GLN A 71 11.98 -8.80 -2.62
C GLN A 71 10.99 -8.17 -3.61
N ASN A 72 11.49 -7.61 -4.71
CA ASN A 72 10.64 -7.04 -5.76
C ASN A 72 10.54 -8.02 -6.95
N LEU A 73 9.35 -8.57 -7.24
CA LEU A 73 9.13 -9.45 -8.40
C LEU A 73 8.89 -8.66 -9.69
N LYS A 74 8.52 -7.39 -9.58
CA LYS A 74 8.31 -6.45 -10.70
C LYS A 74 7.19 -6.82 -11.66
N ILE A 75 6.31 -7.76 -11.31
CA ILE A 75 5.19 -8.18 -12.17
C ILE A 75 4.32 -6.98 -12.52
N SER A 76 3.98 -6.15 -11.53
CA SER A 76 3.15 -4.96 -11.74
C SER A 76 3.78 -3.97 -12.73
N GLU A 77 5.11 -3.90 -12.79
CA GLU A 77 5.85 -2.95 -13.63
C GLU A 77 5.74 -3.28 -15.13
N TYR A 78 5.46 -4.55 -15.46
CA TYR A 78 5.30 -5.00 -16.85
C TYR A 78 3.84 -4.96 -17.35
N LEU A 79 2.88 -4.73 -16.46
CA LEU A 79 1.48 -4.60 -16.83
C LEU A 79 1.20 -3.18 -17.34
N SER A 80 0.88 -3.03 -18.62
CA SER A 80 0.56 -1.75 -19.26
C SER A 80 -0.93 -1.38 -19.21
N VAL A 81 -1.70 -2.03 -18.34
CA VAL A 81 -3.15 -1.82 -18.18
C VAL A 81 -3.42 -0.60 -17.31
N ASP A 82 -4.43 0.18 -17.72
CA ASP A 82 -5.00 1.22 -16.88
C ASP A 82 -5.87 0.54 -15.81
N ALA A 83 -5.44 0.64 -14.56
CA ALA A 83 -6.11 0.00 -13.44
C ALA A 83 -7.54 0.53 -13.26
N ASP A 84 -7.84 1.78 -13.63
CA ASP A 84 -9.15 2.39 -13.38
C ASP A 84 -10.23 1.84 -14.31
N GLU A 85 -9.86 1.43 -15.51
CA GLU A 85 -10.80 0.89 -16.52
C GLU A 85 -11.09 -0.61 -16.34
N LEU A 86 -10.36 -1.30 -15.47
CA LEU A 86 -10.52 -2.73 -15.27
C LEU A 86 -11.84 -3.08 -14.56
N ASP A 87 -12.45 -4.20 -14.95
CA ASP A 87 -13.61 -4.76 -14.25
C ASP A 87 -13.24 -5.35 -12.87
N LEU A 88 -14.24 -5.86 -12.15
CA LEU A 88 -14.07 -6.49 -10.84
C LEU A 88 -13.90 -8.01 -10.92
N SER A 89 -13.28 -8.52 -11.99
CA SER A 89 -12.78 -9.90 -11.99
C SER A 89 -11.66 -10.07 -10.96
N TYR A 90 -11.44 -11.29 -10.48
CA TYR A 90 -10.43 -11.55 -9.45
C TYR A 90 -9.02 -11.13 -9.90
N GLN A 91 -8.64 -11.49 -11.14
CA GLN A 91 -7.39 -11.07 -11.75
C GLN A 91 -7.24 -9.55 -11.78
N ASN A 92 -8.29 -8.83 -12.20
CA ASN A 92 -8.24 -7.38 -12.30
C ASN A 92 -8.20 -6.69 -10.94
N ILE A 93 -8.84 -7.24 -9.92
CA ILE A 93 -8.71 -6.77 -8.53
C ILE A 93 -7.25 -6.89 -8.06
N LEU A 94 -6.59 -8.02 -8.36
CA LEU A 94 -5.16 -8.19 -8.06
C LEU A 94 -4.29 -7.17 -8.80
N ILE A 95 -4.59 -6.89 -10.08
CA ILE A 95 -3.87 -5.86 -10.85
C ILE A 95 -4.08 -4.47 -10.26
N LYS A 96 -5.33 -4.10 -9.94
CA LYS A 96 -5.66 -2.83 -9.30
C LYS A 96 -4.91 -2.66 -7.98
N ALA A 97 -4.92 -3.69 -7.12
CA ALA A 97 -4.19 -3.70 -5.85
C ALA A 97 -2.69 -3.50 -6.09
N MET A 98 -2.04 -4.34 -6.93
CA MET A 98 -0.62 -4.21 -7.25
C MET A 98 -0.22 -2.81 -7.74
N LYS A 99 -1.04 -2.19 -8.59
CA LYS A 99 -0.78 -0.84 -9.11
C LYS A 99 -0.92 0.24 -8.04
N ARG A 100 -1.88 0.08 -7.14
CA ARG A 100 -2.07 0.98 -6.00
C ARG A 100 -0.87 0.89 -5.04
N GLU A 101 -0.49 -0.31 -4.64
CA GLU A 101 0.69 -0.54 -3.78
C GLU A 101 1.97 0.02 -4.42
N GLU A 102 2.14 -0.17 -5.74
CA GLU A 102 3.27 0.40 -6.48
C GLU A 102 3.28 1.93 -6.45
N ALA A 103 2.10 2.58 -6.55
CA ALA A 103 1.98 4.03 -6.48
C ALA A 103 2.28 4.56 -5.08
N SER A 104 1.73 3.94 -4.03
CA SER A 104 2.02 4.28 -2.62
C SER A 104 3.50 4.09 -2.30
N GLN A 105 4.09 2.97 -2.71
CA GLN A 105 5.52 2.69 -2.57
C GLN A 105 6.37 3.80 -3.19
N LYS A 106 6.08 4.20 -4.43
CA LYS A 106 6.82 5.26 -5.13
C LYS A 106 6.67 6.59 -4.42
N LEU A 107 5.44 6.95 -4.02
CA LEU A 107 5.17 8.17 -3.28
C LEU A 107 6.00 8.23 -2.00
N TYR A 108 5.95 7.19 -1.16
CA TYR A 108 6.70 7.15 0.09
C TYR A 108 8.20 7.11 -0.13
N HIS A 109 8.67 6.42 -1.17
CA HIS A 109 10.09 6.48 -1.53
C HIS A 109 10.51 7.91 -1.92
N GLU A 110 9.71 8.65 -2.69
CA GLU A 110 9.99 10.04 -3.04
C GLU A 110 9.95 10.96 -1.81
N MET A 111 8.96 10.77 -0.92
CA MET A 111 8.84 11.53 0.31
C MET A 111 10.04 11.30 1.24
N SER A 112 10.51 10.05 1.38
CA SER A 112 11.73 9.76 2.17
C SER A 112 12.97 10.47 1.63
N ARG A 113 13.06 10.69 0.31
CA ARG A 113 14.18 11.42 -0.32
C ARG A 113 14.04 12.92 -0.16
N ARG A 114 12.81 13.43 -0.22
CA ARG A 114 12.50 14.86 -0.06
C ARG A 114 12.72 15.33 1.37
N PHE A 115 12.38 14.48 2.35
CA PHE A 115 12.61 14.72 3.77
C PHE A 115 13.82 13.92 4.25
N ALA A 116 15.00 14.25 3.71
CA ALA A 116 16.22 13.45 3.86
C ALA A 116 16.77 13.34 5.31
N ASP A 117 16.25 14.12 6.27
CA ASP A 117 16.75 14.18 7.63
C ASP A 117 15.78 13.57 8.66
N GLY A 118 16.32 12.69 9.51
CA GLY A 118 15.71 12.28 10.76
C GLY A 118 14.55 11.28 10.64
N GLU A 119 13.63 11.36 11.60
CA GLU A 119 12.57 10.37 11.81
C GLU A 119 11.55 10.30 10.66
N ILE A 120 11.31 11.40 9.93
CA ILE A 120 10.42 11.37 8.76
C ILE A 120 10.98 10.51 7.63
N ALA A 121 12.28 10.62 7.36
CA ALA A 121 12.94 9.82 6.33
C ALA A 121 12.74 8.33 6.63
N THR A 122 12.96 7.94 7.89
CA THR A 122 12.79 6.57 8.36
C THR A 122 11.34 6.10 8.29
N LEU A 123 10.37 6.96 8.66
CA LEU A 123 8.95 6.66 8.53
C LEU A 123 8.59 6.33 7.08
N PHE A 124 8.94 7.20 6.14
CA PHE A 124 8.60 6.99 4.74
C PHE A 124 9.34 5.83 4.11
N ARG A 125 10.58 5.54 4.55
CA ARG A 125 11.28 4.30 4.17
C ARG A 125 10.55 3.05 4.69
N LYS A 126 10.04 3.09 5.92
CA LYS A 126 9.27 2.00 6.51
C LYS A 126 7.97 1.78 5.73
N LEU A 127 7.18 2.84 5.52
CA LEU A 127 5.95 2.76 4.73
C LEU A 127 6.22 2.22 3.32
N ALA A 128 7.21 2.76 2.61
CA ALA A 128 7.58 2.26 1.28
C ALA A 128 7.99 0.77 1.28
N ALA A 129 8.61 0.29 2.36
CA ALA A 129 8.96 -1.12 2.50
C ALA A 129 7.74 -1.99 2.82
N ASP A 130 6.81 -1.51 3.64
CA ASP A 130 5.56 -2.19 3.94
C ASP A 130 4.72 -2.33 2.64
N GLU A 131 4.59 -1.27 1.83
CA GLU A 131 3.90 -1.32 0.53
C GLU A 131 4.55 -2.26 -0.48
N ALA A 132 5.89 -2.32 -0.48
CA ALA A 132 6.59 -3.31 -1.29
C ALA A 132 6.19 -4.74 -0.88
N GLY A 133 5.98 -4.96 0.42
CA GLY A 133 5.56 -6.23 1.00
C GLY A 133 4.14 -6.61 0.56
N HIS A 134 3.23 -5.66 0.61
CA HIS A 134 1.85 -5.84 0.14
C HIS A 134 1.81 -6.11 -1.35
N LYS A 135 2.51 -5.30 -2.15
CA LYS A 135 2.67 -5.55 -3.59
C LYS A 135 3.16 -6.97 -3.86
N LEU A 136 4.19 -7.43 -3.15
CA LEU A 136 4.74 -8.78 -3.30
C LEU A 136 3.69 -9.87 -3.02
N ILE A 137 2.81 -9.68 -2.04
CA ILE A 137 1.71 -10.62 -1.74
C ILE A 137 0.78 -10.71 -2.96
N PHE A 138 0.37 -9.58 -3.54
CA PHE A 138 -0.51 -9.59 -4.72
C PHE A 138 0.17 -10.13 -5.96
N GLU A 139 1.45 -9.83 -6.16
CA GLU A 139 2.24 -10.38 -7.26
C GLU A 139 2.30 -11.92 -7.19
N ARG A 140 2.42 -12.49 -5.98
CA ARG A 140 2.37 -13.95 -5.78
C ARG A 140 0.99 -14.53 -6.05
N LEU A 141 -0.07 -13.91 -5.51
CA LEU A 141 -1.44 -14.35 -5.76
C LEU A 141 -1.78 -14.31 -7.26
N TYR A 142 -1.30 -13.29 -7.97
CA TYR A 142 -1.45 -13.17 -9.41
C TYR A 142 -0.69 -14.28 -10.16
N ASP A 143 0.57 -14.51 -9.81
CA ASP A 143 1.40 -15.56 -10.42
C ASP A 143 0.79 -16.96 -10.21
N GLU A 144 0.28 -17.24 -9.01
CA GLU A 144 -0.44 -18.47 -8.69
C GLU A 144 -1.73 -18.60 -9.50
N TRP A 145 -2.51 -17.53 -9.62
CA TRP A 145 -3.76 -17.50 -10.40
C TRP A 145 -3.54 -17.81 -11.88
N ILE A 146 -2.54 -17.18 -12.50
CA ILE A 146 -2.17 -17.41 -13.90
C ILE A 146 -1.58 -18.82 -14.09
N SER A 147 -0.73 -19.27 -13.17
CA SER A 147 -0.12 -20.61 -13.22
C SER A 147 -1.15 -21.73 -13.12
N ALA A 148 -2.30 -21.47 -12.47
CA ALA A 148 -3.43 -22.39 -12.40
C ALA A 148 -4.26 -22.46 -13.71
N GLY A 149 -3.91 -21.67 -14.74
CA GLY A 149 -4.55 -21.70 -16.06
C GLY A 149 -5.83 -20.87 -16.18
N ASN A 150 -5.99 -19.86 -15.31
CA ASN A 150 -7.12 -18.92 -15.34
C ASN A 150 -6.83 -17.67 -16.19
#